data_AF-I3YHX3-F1
#
_entry.id   AF-I3YHX3-F1
#
_cell.length_a   1.000
_cell.length_b   1.000
_cell.length_c   1.000
_cell.angle_alpha   90.00
_cell.angle_beta   90.00
_cell.angle_gamma   90.00
#
_symmetry.space_group_name_H-M   'P 1'
#
loop_
_entity.id
_entity.type
_entity.pdbx_description
1 polymer ?
#
loop_
_entity_poly.entity_id
_entity_poly.type
_entity_poly.pdbx_seq_one_letter_code
_entity_poly.pdbx_strand_id
1 'polypeptide(L)' 'MIKRHTTNEFYIKPLYNGYYAVIDGYDKSMASLECSKEAAEKCAKELNEMRNKRLKLK' A
#
# COMPACT_ATOMS: atom_id res chain seq x y z
N MET A 1 3.70 9.39 -20.01
CA MET A 1 2.64 9.95 -19.14
C MET A 1 3.18 10.03 -17.73
N ILE A 2 3.27 11.22 -17.14
CA ILE A 2 3.69 11.36 -15.74
C ILE A 2 2.55 10.80 -14.89
N LYS A 3 2.73 9.61 -14.31
CA LYS A 3 1.76 9.06 -13.37
C LYS A 3 1.69 10.04 -12.19
N ARG A 4 0.51 10.61 -11.96
CA ARG A 4 0.30 11.49 -10.80
C ARG A 4 0.27 10.60 -9.57
N HIS A 5 1.12 10.91 -8.60
CA HIS A 5 1.03 10.30 -7.28
C HIS A 5 -0.24 10.76 -6.60
N THR A 6 -1.02 9.80 -6.13
CA THR A 6 -2.22 10.05 -5.30
C THR A 6 -1.94 9.76 -3.83
N THR A 7 -2.58 10.51 -2.94
CA THR A 7 -2.63 10.18 -1.52
C THR A 7 -3.33 8.83 -1.33
N ASN A 8 -2.82 7.99 -0.45
CA ASN A 8 -3.32 6.63 -0.19
C ASN A 8 -3.24 5.66 -1.38
N GLU A 9 -2.08 5.61 -2.05
CA GLU A 9 -1.81 4.66 -3.14
C GLU A 9 -1.67 3.20 -2.68
N PHE A 10 -1.32 2.94 -1.43
CA PHE A 10 -1.21 1.57 -0.91
C PHE A 10 -2.57 1.05 -0.43
N TYR A 11 -2.99 -0.10 -0.96
CA TYR A 11 -4.23 -0.77 -0.56
C TYR A 11 -3.99 -2.26 -0.34
N ILE A 12 -4.83 -2.87 0.51
CA ILE A 12 -4.78 -4.31 0.77
C ILE A 12 -5.59 -5.08 -0.26
N LYS A 13 -5.09 -6.25 -0.66
CA LYS A 13 -5.79 -7.19 -1.52
C LYS A 13 -5.72 -8.58 -0.88
N PRO A 14 -6.86 -9.20 -0.55
CA PRO A 14 -6.86 -10.57 -0.04
C PRO A 14 -6.39 -11.53 -1.14
N LEU A 15 -5.56 -12.49 -0.75
CA LEU A 15 -5.04 -13.56 -1.57
C LEU A 15 -5.69 -14.90 -1.18
N TYR A 16 -5.67 -15.84 -2.11
CA TYR A 16 -6.02 -17.23 -1.81
C TYR A 16 -5.04 -17.78 -0.75
N ASN A 17 -5.57 -18.56 0.21
CA ASN A 17 -4.93 -19.04 1.46
C ASN A 17 -4.95 -18.11 2.69
N GLY A 18 -5.76 -17.04 2.70
CA GLY A 18 -5.91 -16.20 3.91
C GLY A 18 -4.78 -15.20 4.14
N TYR A 19 -3.91 -15.04 3.14
CA TYR A 19 -2.91 -13.98 3.11
C TYR A 19 -3.51 -12.69 2.56
N TYR A 20 -2.88 -11.56 2.89
CA TYR A 20 -3.24 -10.23 2.45
C TYR A 20 -2.01 -9.57 1.83
N ALA A 21 -2.06 -9.28 0.54
CA ALA A 21 -1.02 -8.50 -0.12
C ALA A 21 -1.30 -7.01 0.04
N VAL A 22 -0.27 -6.24 0.37
CA VAL A 22 -0.27 -4.79 0.25
C VAL A 22 0.21 -4.46 -1.17
N ILE A 23 -0.63 -3.80 -1.95
CA ILE A 23 -0.37 -3.43 -3.34
C ILE A 23 -0.10 -1.93 -3.41
N ASP A 24 0.95 -1.55 -4.14
CA ASP A 24 1.22 -0.17 -4.51
C ASP A 24 0.41 0.19 -5.76
N GLY A 25 -0.56 1.10 -5.64
CA GLY A 25 -1.39 1.55 -6.75
C GLY A 25 -0.64 2.33 -7.83
N TYR A 26 0.57 2.84 -7.55
CA TYR A 26 1.35 3.63 -8.50
C TYR A 26 1.94 2.77 -9.61
N ASP A 27 2.64 1.69 -9.25
CA ASP A 27 3.27 0.75 -10.18
C ASP A 27 2.48 -0.56 -10.32
N LYS A 28 1.44 -0.76 -9.50
CA LYS A 28 0.61 -1.98 -9.40
C LYS A 28 1.42 -3.20 -8.95
N SER A 29 2.53 -2.99 -8.25
CA SER A 29 3.37 -4.04 -7.72
C SER A 29 2.92 -4.46 -6.31
N MET A 30 3.26 -5.68 -5.92
CA MET A 30 3.11 -6.11 -4.54
C MET A 30 4.22 -5.50 -3.68
N ALA A 31 3.83 -4.72 -2.68
CA ALA A 31 4.74 -4.06 -1.74
C ALA A 31 5.04 -4.93 -0.51
N SER A 32 4.03 -5.62 0.02
CA SER A 32 4.19 -6.59 1.12
C SER A 32 3.18 -7.73 1.02
N LEU A 33 3.45 -8.82 1.72
CA LEU A 33 2.54 -9.97 1.87
C LEU A 33 2.44 -10.31 3.36
N GLU A 34 1.26 -10.10 3.94
CA GLU A 34 1.00 -10.34 5.34
C GLU A 34 0.05 -11.53 5.53
N CYS A 35 0.18 -12.23 6.67
CA CYS A 35 -0.68 -13.36 7.02
C CYS A 35 -2.00 -12.95 7.68
N SER A 36 -2.17 -11.66 8.01
CA SER A 36 -3.37 -11.15 8.68
C SER A 36 -3.80 -9.81 8.10
N LYS A 37 -5.12 -9.56 8.14
CA LYS A 37 -5.71 -8.32 7.64
C LYS A 37 -5.17 -7.10 8.40
N GLU A 38 -5.09 -7.18 9.72
CA GLU A 38 -4.61 -6.08 10.56
C GLU A 38 -3.15 -5.73 10.27
N ALA A 39 -2.29 -6.74 10.05
CA ALA A 39 -0.90 -6.49 9.67
C ALA A 39 -0.81 -5.81 8.30
N ALA A 40 -1.59 -6.28 7.31
CA ALA A 40 -1.65 -5.65 5.99
C ALA A 40 -2.17 -4.22 6.04
N GLU A 41 -3.22 -3.95 6.82
CA GLU A 41 -3.78 -2.60 6.99
C GLU A 41 -2.78 -1.67 7.65
N LYS A 42 -2.06 -2.14 8.68
CA LYS A 42 -1.01 -1.38 9.35
C LYS A 42 0.14 -1.07 8.39
N CYS A 43 0.62 -2.06 7.64
CA CYS A 43 1.66 -1.87 6.63
C CYS A 43 1.23 -0.90 5.53
N ALA A 44 0.02 -1.04 4.98
CA ALA A 44 -0.51 -0.12 3.98
C ALA A 44 -0.59 1.32 4.51
N LYS A 45 -1.03 1.50 5.76
CA LYS A 45 -1.09 2.81 6.41
C LYS A 45 0.29 3.41 6.64
N GLU A 46 1.24 2.65 7.18
CA GLU A 46 2.62 3.12 7.39
C GLU A 46 3.30 3.51 6.07
N LEU A 47 3.11 2.71 5.02
CA LEU A 47 3.63 3.00 3.68
C LEU A 47 3.01 4.28 3.11
N ASN A 48 1.70 4.46 3.25
CA ASN A 48 1.01 5.68 2.86
C ASN A 48 1.53 6.90 3.64
N GLU A 49 1.72 6.79 4.96
CA GLU A 49 2.27 7.88 5.79
C GLU A 49 3.72 8.23 5.42
N MET A 50 4.58 7.22 5.22
CA MET A 50 5.96 7.43 4.77
C MET A 50 5.99 8.09 3.40
N ARG A 51 5.13 7.67 2.48
CA ARG A 51 5.00 8.23 1.13
C ARG A 51 4.53 9.69 1.18
N ASN A 52 3.47 9.98 1.94
CA ASN A 52 2.93 11.33 2.11
C ASN A 52 3.98 12.27 2.72
N LYS A 53 4.73 11.80 3.72
CA LYS A 53 5.88 12.54 4.30
C LYS A 53 6.97 12.81 3.25
N ARG A 54 7.33 11.83 2.42
CA ARG A 54 8.35 11.98 1.36
C ARG A 54 7.91 12.94 0.25
N LEU A 55 6.64 12.87 -0.15
CA LEU A 55 6.08 13.71 -1.21
C LEU A 55 5.67 15.10 -0.71
N LYS A 56 5.76 15.37 0.60
CA LYS A 56 5.24 16.60 1.24
C LYS A 56 3.80 16.91 0.79
N LEU A 57 3.00 15.87 0.54
CA LEU A 57 1.58 16.02 0.29
C LEU A 57 0.97 16.53 1.60
N LYS A 58 0.67 17.82 1.61
CA LYS A 58 0.21 18.59 2.78
C LYS A 58 -1.30 18.56 2.87
#